data_AF-A0A820H3G1-F1
#
_entry.id   AF-A0A820H3G1-F1
#
_cell.length_a   1.000
_cell.length_b   1.000
_cell.length_c   1.000
_cell.angle_alpha   90.00
_cell.angle_beta   90.00
_cell.angle_gamma   90.00
#
_symmetry.space_group_name_H-M   'P 1'
#
loop_
_entity.id
_entity.type
_entity.pdbx_description
1 polymer ?
#
loop_
_entity_poly.entity_id
_entity_poly.type
_entity_poly.pdbx_seq_one_letter_code
_entity_poly.pdbx_strand_id
1 'polypeptide(L)'
;KILKCKDPLIISLGWRRFQTIPYYFMQDHNMRHRLLKYTPQHMYCHAIFYGPLTPQNTGFVAVQQIAGRTDFRVTATGVVIDLDKSTKIVKKIKLIGTPYKIFKKTAFIKGMFNTPLEVAKFQGASIRAVSGVRGQIKKVVKEHPGAFRATFEDKILLSDIIFLRAWFPLQVPKFYTPVTNLLMPMEQKDQWQGIRSVGQLKRDKNIRNEPNVDSLYKPIERRERVFRPLVIPTQLQRDLPFHLKPKSGETTTMRDPITEKQRVAVVLEPEEKK
;
A
#
# COMPACT_ATOMS: atom_id res chain seq x y z
N LYS A 1 -5.87 -7.50 22.54
CA LYS A 1 -5.75 -6.27 21.71
C LYS A 1 -4.39 -6.28 21.03
N ILE A 2 -4.28 -5.87 19.76
CA ILE A 2 -2.98 -5.76 19.08
C ILE A 2 -2.24 -4.50 19.52
N LEU A 3 -0.91 -4.57 19.57
CA LEU A 3 -0.08 -3.43 19.95
C LEU A 3 0.16 -2.54 18.74
N LYS A 4 -0.01 -1.23 18.94
CA LYS A 4 0.20 -0.22 17.93
C LYS A 4 1.61 0.34 18.03
N CYS A 5 2.27 0.52 16.90
CA CYS A 5 3.57 1.17 16.84
C CYS A 5 3.46 2.62 17.34
N LYS A 6 4.45 3.07 18.10
CA LYS A 6 4.49 4.38 18.77
C LYS A 6 3.51 4.58 19.93
N ASP A 7 2.75 3.57 20.33
CA ASP A 7 2.01 3.64 21.59
C ASP A 7 2.96 3.25 22.75
N PRO A 8 2.85 3.91 23.92
CA PRO A 8 3.73 3.64 25.05
C PRO A 8 3.49 2.23 25.60
N LEU A 9 4.57 1.59 26.00
CA LEU A 9 4.56 0.24 26.55
C LEU A 9 5.50 0.17 27.77
N ILE A 10 5.05 -0.50 28.83
CA ILE A 10 5.85 -0.70 30.04
C ILE A 10 6.52 -2.06 29.92
N ILE A 11 7.85 -2.07 29.96
CA ILE A 11 8.68 -3.25 29.79
C ILE A 11 9.33 -3.58 31.12
N SER A 12 9.24 -4.86 31.52
CA SER A 12 10.03 -5.47 32.58
C SER A 12 11.16 -6.25 31.93
N LEU A 13 12.37 -5.70 32.00
CA LEU A 13 13.56 -6.25 31.37
C LEU A 13 14.71 -6.25 32.38
N GLY A 14 15.16 -7.46 32.76
CA GLY A 14 16.04 -7.65 33.90
C GLY A 14 15.44 -7.07 35.19
N TRP A 15 16.23 -6.30 35.93
CA TRP A 15 15.82 -5.64 37.18
C TRP A 15 14.96 -4.38 36.98
N ARG A 16 14.83 -3.90 35.74
CA ARG A 16 14.26 -2.58 35.44
C ARG A 16 12.85 -2.73 34.89
N ARG A 17 11.94 -1.94 35.46
CA ARG A 17 10.61 -1.68 34.92
C ARG A 17 10.58 -0.26 34.41
N PHE A 18 10.27 -0.06 33.14
CA PHE A 18 10.26 1.26 32.53
C PHE A 18 9.27 1.34 31.39
N GLN A 19 8.75 2.53 31.16
CA GLN A 19 7.94 2.86 30.01
C GLN A 19 8.81 3.37 28.87
N THR A 20 8.56 2.88 27.67
CA THR A 20 9.21 3.31 26.42
C THR A 20 8.20 3.33 25.27
N ILE A 21 8.63 3.82 24.11
CA ILE A 21 7.80 3.89 22.89
C ILE A 21 8.41 2.97 21.83
N PRO A 22 7.93 1.72 21.70
CA PRO A 22 8.46 0.78 20.72
C PRO A 22 8.02 1.06 19.29
N TYR A 23 8.93 0.76 18.37
CA TYR A 23 8.72 0.71 16.94
C TYR A 23 8.81 -0.73 16.47
N TYR A 24 7.72 -1.23 15.88
CA TYR A 24 7.67 -2.60 15.37
C TYR A 24 8.07 -2.65 13.90
N PHE A 25 8.85 -3.64 13.50
CA PHE A 25 9.29 -3.83 12.13
C PHE A 25 9.45 -5.31 11.79
N MET A 26 9.49 -5.59 10.49
CA MET A 26 9.89 -6.89 9.95
C MET A 26 10.97 -6.70 8.90
N GLN A 27 11.86 -7.67 8.81
CA GLN A 27 12.87 -7.72 7.77
C GLN A 27 12.23 -8.22 6.48
N ASP A 28 12.22 -7.37 5.44
CA ASP A 28 11.84 -7.80 4.10
C ASP A 28 12.99 -8.60 3.46
N HIS A 29 12.70 -9.38 2.40
CA HIS A 29 13.68 -10.18 1.63
C HIS A 29 14.93 -9.42 1.18
N ASN A 30 14.83 -8.09 1.01
CA ASN A 30 15.95 -7.23 0.62
C ASN A 30 16.78 -6.75 1.84
N MET A 31 16.74 -7.46 2.97
CA MET A 31 17.39 -7.10 4.24
C MET A 31 16.96 -5.72 4.81
N ARG A 32 15.80 -5.20 4.40
CA ARG A 32 15.30 -3.90 4.85
C ARG A 32 14.41 -4.06 6.07
N HIS A 33 14.69 -3.29 7.11
CA HIS A 33 13.86 -3.24 8.32
C HIS A 33 12.64 -2.35 8.07
N ARG A 34 11.55 -2.95 7.58
CA ARG A 34 10.33 -2.23 7.22
C ARG A 34 9.42 -2.08 8.44
N LEU A 35 9.07 -0.83 8.75
CA LEU A 35 8.14 -0.48 9.82
C LEU A 35 6.76 -1.12 9.63
N LEU A 36 6.20 -1.63 10.73
CA LEU A 36 4.81 -2.05 10.86
C LEU A 36 3.99 -1.01 11.63
N LYS A 37 2.71 -0.90 11.28
CA LYS A 37 1.77 -0.05 12.03
C LYS A 37 1.30 -0.72 13.33
N TYR A 38 1.17 -2.04 13.30
CA TYR A 38 0.72 -2.87 14.41
C TYR A 38 1.57 -4.15 14.45
N THR A 39 1.64 -4.78 15.63
CA THR A 39 2.17 -6.13 15.76
C THR A 39 1.28 -7.12 14.98
N PRO A 40 1.86 -8.08 14.26
CA PRO A 40 1.07 -9.13 13.62
C PRO A 40 0.39 -10.01 14.68
N GLN A 41 -0.73 -10.62 14.32
CA GLN A 41 -1.42 -11.59 15.20
C GLN A 41 -0.69 -12.93 15.11
N HIS A 42 -0.47 -13.58 16.26
CA HIS A 42 0.12 -14.93 16.36
C HIS A 42 1.49 -15.09 15.68
N MET A 43 2.26 -14.00 15.55
CA MET A 43 3.58 -14.02 14.92
C MET A 43 4.53 -13.10 15.69
N TYR A 44 5.81 -13.47 15.72
CA TYR A 44 6.85 -12.61 16.25
C TYR A 44 7.20 -11.49 15.27
N CYS A 45 7.50 -10.32 15.81
CA CYS A 45 8.04 -9.21 15.04
C CYS A 45 9.19 -8.57 15.81
N HIS A 46 10.06 -7.87 15.11
CA HIS A 46 11.13 -7.15 15.78
C HIS A 46 10.60 -5.83 16.34
N ALA A 47 11.12 -5.44 17.50
CA ALA A 47 10.82 -4.18 18.13
C ALA A 47 12.13 -3.44 18.42
N ILE A 48 12.16 -2.15 18.13
CA ILE A 48 13.23 -1.25 18.58
C ILE A 48 12.62 -0.22 19.52
N PHE A 49 13.28 0.02 20.63
CA PHE A 49 12.92 1.04 21.59
C PHE A 49 14.18 1.60 22.24
N TYR A 50 14.07 2.80 22.80
CA TYR A 50 15.14 3.40 23.58
C TYR A 50 15.02 2.95 25.05
N GLY A 51 16.12 2.45 25.61
CA GLY A 51 16.13 1.88 26.96
C GLY A 51 17.53 1.45 27.41
N PRO A 52 17.64 0.88 28.63
CA PRO A 52 18.89 0.38 29.17
C PRO A 52 19.39 -0.82 28.35
N LEU A 53 20.71 -0.89 28.14
CA LEU A 53 21.32 -2.05 27.49
C LEU A 53 21.26 -3.25 28.42
N THR A 54 20.78 -4.38 27.91
CA THR A 54 20.74 -5.66 28.62
C THR A 54 21.32 -6.75 27.72
N PRO A 55 21.98 -7.78 28.26
CA PRO A 55 22.58 -8.84 27.44
C PRO A 55 21.59 -9.43 26.42
N GLN A 56 22.10 -9.81 25.25
CA GLN A 56 21.33 -10.54 24.25
C GLN A 56 20.80 -11.85 24.84
N ASN A 57 19.73 -12.38 24.26
CA ASN A 57 19.00 -13.56 24.73
C ASN A 57 18.32 -13.41 26.11
N THR A 58 18.23 -12.19 26.65
CA THR A 58 17.44 -11.92 27.87
C THR A 58 15.95 -11.83 27.52
N GLY A 59 15.12 -12.62 28.22
CA GLY A 59 13.66 -12.54 28.09
C GLY A 59 13.09 -11.29 28.76
N PHE A 60 11.98 -10.80 28.23
CA PHE A 60 11.23 -9.69 28.82
C PHE A 60 9.72 -9.88 28.71
N VAL A 61 9.01 -9.18 29.59
CA VAL A 61 7.55 -9.12 29.60
C VAL A 61 7.13 -7.67 29.51
N ALA A 62 6.04 -7.39 28.81
CA ALA A 62 5.52 -6.06 28.63
C ALA A 62 4.03 -5.96 28.97
N VAL A 63 3.66 -4.86 29.62
CA VAL A 63 2.30 -4.53 30.05
C VAL A 63 1.92 -3.15 29.51
N GLN A 64 0.64 -2.96 29.21
CA GLN A 64 0.15 -1.66 28.72
C GLN A 64 -0.22 -0.71 29.86
N GLN A 65 -0.77 -1.25 30.96
CA GLN A 65 -1.16 -0.50 32.15
C GLN A 65 -0.84 -1.29 33.40
N ILE A 66 -0.36 -0.58 34.44
CA ILE A 66 -0.16 -1.16 35.77
C ILE A 66 -1.44 -1.00 36.61
N ALA A 67 -2.02 0.20 36.59
CA ALA A 67 -3.23 0.53 37.32
C ALA A 67 -4.50 -0.07 36.69
N GLY A 68 -5.43 -0.51 37.54
CA GLY A 68 -6.75 -1.02 37.17
C GLY A 68 -6.85 -2.54 37.10
N ARG A 69 -8.08 -3.06 37.11
CA ARG A 69 -8.37 -4.50 37.05
C ARG A 69 -8.80 -4.87 35.63
N THR A 70 -7.94 -5.57 34.91
CA THR A 70 -8.22 -6.20 33.61
C THR A 70 -7.89 -7.68 33.71
N ASP A 71 -8.64 -8.54 33.03
CA ASP A 71 -8.50 -10.00 33.10
C ASP A 71 -7.07 -10.48 32.75
N PHE A 72 -6.51 -10.02 31.63
CA PHE A 72 -5.14 -10.34 31.21
C PHE A 72 -4.32 -9.06 30.96
N ARG A 73 -3.30 -8.81 31.80
CA ARG A 73 -2.48 -7.57 31.76
C ARG A 73 -1.22 -7.68 30.92
N VAL A 74 -0.68 -8.89 30.78
CA VAL A 74 0.52 -9.12 29.97
C VAL A 74 0.14 -8.95 28.51
N THR A 75 0.82 -8.06 27.81
CA THR A 75 0.47 -7.69 26.43
C THR A 75 1.49 -8.16 25.40
N ALA A 76 2.75 -8.28 25.81
CA ALA A 76 3.81 -8.80 24.97
C ALA A 76 4.81 -9.59 25.80
N THR A 77 5.42 -10.57 25.17
CA THR A 77 6.61 -11.25 25.63
C THR A 77 7.63 -11.21 24.50
N GLY A 78 8.91 -11.32 24.83
CA GLY A 78 9.95 -11.32 23.82
C GLY A 78 11.32 -11.56 24.41
N VAL A 79 12.31 -11.56 23.54
CA VAL A 79 13.71 -11.75 23.86
C VAL A 79 14.51 -10.62 23.22
N VAL A 80 15.56 -10.16 23.90
CA VAL A 80 16.49 -9.16 23.37
C VAL A 80 17.39 -9.82 22.34
N ILE A 81 17.37 -9.32 21.11
CA ILE A 81 18.15 -9.88 19.99
C ILE A 81 19.48 -9.15 19.84
N ASP A 82 19.45 -7.82 19.76
CA ASP A 82 20.61 -7.00 19.43
C ASP A 82 20.63 -5.69 20.21
N LEU A 83 21.82 -5.10 20.35
CA LEU A 83 22.14 -3.94 21.18
C LEU A 83 22.86 -2.88 20.34
N ASP A 84 22.17 -2.33 19.36
CA ASP A 84 22.74 -1.28 18.50
C ASP A 84 22.16 0.11 18.84
N LYS A 85 23.03 1.13 18.78
CA LYS A 85 22.70 2.54 18.91
C LYS A 85 22.04 3.11 17.64
N SER A 86 22.23 2.48 16.48
CA SER A 86 21.90 3.07 15.16
C SER A 86 21.06 2.18 14.24
N THR A 87 19.95 1.65 14.75
CA THR A 87 19.07 0.81 13.92
C THR A 87 18.28 1.63 12.88
N LYS A 88 18.58 1.39 11.60
CA LYS A 88 17.93 2.06 10.46
C LYS A 88 16.59 1.39 10.13
N ILE A 89 15.51 1.89 10.72
CA ILE A 89 14.15 1.50 10.33
C ILE A 89 13.68 2.35 9.16
N VAL A 90 13.04 1.75 8.17
CA VAL A 90 12.45 2.47 7.04
C VAL A 90 10.94 2.31 7.00
N LYS A 91 10.25 3.40 6.67
CA LYS A 91 8.82 3.39 6.35
C LYS A 91 8.65 3.49 4.84
N LYS A 92 7.84 2.60 4.30
CA LYS A 92 7.46 2.65 2.89
C LYS A 92 6.51 3.82 2.66
N ILE A 93 6.82 4.63 1.64
CA ILE A 93 5.95 5.70 1.13
C ILE A 93 5.70 5.41 -0.35
N LYS A 94 4.47 5.63 -0.80
CA LYS A 94 4.12 5.59 -2.21
C LYS A 94 3.80 7.01 -2.66
N LEU A 95 4.54 7.52 -3.63
CA LEU A 95 4.15 8.74 -4.35
C LEU A 95 3.22 8.29 -5.46
N ILE A 96 2.06 8.93 -5.61
CA ILE A 96 0.98 8.52 -6.50
C ILE A 96 0.80 9.57 -7.58
N GLY A 97 0.69 9.17 -8.84
CA GLY A 97 0.33 10.04 -9.96
C GLY A 97 -0.68 9.39 -10.88
N THR A 98 -1.31 10.21 -11.71
CA THR A 98 -2.31 9.78 -12.69
C THR A 98 -1.85 10.12 -14.11
N PRO A 99 -2.04 9.23 -15.08
CA PRO A 99 -1.73 9.52 -16.48
C PRO A 99 -2.77 10.49 -17.04
N TYR A 100 -2.33 11.46 -17.84
CA TYR A 100 -3.24 12.36 -18.57
C TYR A 100 -3.14 12.21 -20.08
N LYS A 101 -2.02 11.72 -20.61
CA LYS A 101 -1.83 11.44 -22.04
C LYS A 101 -1.03 10.17 -22.21
N ILE A 102 -1.53 9.25 -23.04
CA ILE A 102 -0.97 7.90 -23.21
C ILE A 102 -0.71 7.64 -24.69
N PHE A 103 0.50 7.15 -24.96
CA PHE A 103 0.92 6.62 -26.26
C PHE A 103 1.14 5.11 -26.13
N LYS A 104 1.84 4.46 -27.08
CA LYS A 104 2.07 3.00 -27.04
C LYS A 104 2.82 2.58 -25.77
N LYS A 105 4.06 3.04 -25.60
CA LYS A 105 4.92 2.71 -24.44
C LYS A 105 5.31 3.93 -23.61
N THR A 106 4.82 5.11 -23.97
CA THR A 106 5.11 6.35 -23.26
C THR A 106 3.82 6.93 -22.70
N ALA A 107 3.90 7.52 -21.52
CA ALA A 107 2.79 8.21 -20.92
C ALA A 107 3.29 9.47 -20.19
N PHE A 108 2.39 10.45 -20.11
CA PHE A 108 2.60 11.68 -19.40
C PHE A 108 1.76 11.65 -18.13
N ILE A 109 2.42 11.90 -17.00
CA ILE A 109 1.87 11.68 -15.66
C ILE A 109 1.85 13.01 -14.93
N LYS A 110 0.77 13.28 -14.21
CA LYS A 110 0.58 14.47 -13.36
C LYS A 110 0.23 14.08 -11.93
N GLY A 111 0.37 15.03 -11.01
CA GLY A 111 -0.06 14.88 -9.61
C GLY A 111 0.83 14.02 -8.70
N MET A 112 1.96 13.51 -9.19
CA MET A 112 2.94 12.78 -8.36
C MET A 112 3.96 13.71 -7.68
N PHE A 113 4.32 14.80 -8.37
CA PHE A 113 5.27 15.81 -7.94
C PHE A 113 4.63 17.18 -8.17
N ASN A 114 5.10 18.18 -7.44
CA ASN A 114 4.62 19.55 -7.57
C ASN A 114 5.56 20.39 -8.43
N THR A 115 6.87 20.14 -8.38
CA THR A 115 7.89 20.97 -9.04
C THR A 115 8.72 20.19 -10.06
N PRO A 116 9.25 20.85 -11.10
CA PRO A 116 10.16 20.22 -12.05
C PRO A 116 11.47 19.75 -11.40
N LEU A 117 11.89 20.41 -10.31
CA LEU A 117 13.08 20.05 -9.54
C LEU A 117 12.90 18.70 -8.82
N GLU A 118 11.72 18.43 -8.27
CA GLU A 118 11.39 17.12 -7.71
C GLU A 118 11.47 16.04 -8.78
N VAL A 119 10.88 16.28 -9.95
CA VAL A 119 10.95 15.33 -11.07
C VAL A 119 12.40 15.08 -11.49
N ALA A 120 13.23 16.12 -11.59
CA ALA A 120 14.64 16.00 -11.93
C ALA A 120 15.40 15.13 -10.90
N LYS A 121 15.11 15.30 -9.60
CA LYS A 121 15.67 14.46 -8.53
C LYS A 121 15.28 12.99 -8.65
N PHE A 122 14.09 12.70 -9.16
CA PHE A 122 13.58 11.34 -9.37
C PHE A 122 13.70 10.86 -10.84
N GLN A 123 14.51 11.54 -11.66
CA GLN A 123 14.73 11.11 -13.03
C GLN A 123 15.42 9.74 -13.05
N GLY A 124 14.96 8.84 -13.91
CA GLY A 124 15.44 7.47 -13.97
C GLY A 124 14.87 6.53 -12.91
N ALA A 125 14.07 7.03 -11.96
CA ALA A 125 13.45 6.18 -10.94
C ALA A 125 12.46 5.18 -11.54
N SER A 126 12.38 4.01 -10.90
CA SER A 126 11.43 2.96 -11.27
C SER A 126 10.04 3.25 -10.70
N ILE A 127 9.04 3.14 -11.56
CA ILE A 127 7.63 3.33 -11.24
C ILE A 127 6.84 2.09 -11.66
N ARG A 128 5.65 1.91 -11.09
CA ARG A 128 4.76 0.80 -11.44
C ARG A 128 3.31 1.27 -11.44
N ALA A 129 2.53 0.80 -12.41
CA ALA A 129 1.08 0.97 -12.39
C ALA A 129 0.42 -0.06 -11.46
N VAL A 130 -0.80 0.22 -10.97
CA VAL A 130 -1.59 -0.76 -10.20
C VAL A 130 -1.88 -2.02 -11.02
N SER A 131 -1.99 -1.89 -12.34
CA SER A 131 -2.08 -3.00 -13.31
C SER A 131 -0.83 -3.88 -13.38
N GLY A 132 0.27 -3.50 -12.73
CA GLY A 132 1.50 -4.30 -12.63
C GLY A 132 2.60 -3.91 -13.63
N VAL A 133 2.26 -3.12 -14.65
CA VAL A 133 3.20 -2.66 -15.69
C VAL A 133 4.34 -1.84 -15.08
N ARG A 134 5.59 -2.22 -15.35
CA ARG A 134 6.78 -1.49 -14.88
C ARG A 134 7.09 -0.34 -15.81
N GLY A 135 7.67 0.72 -15.27
CA GLY A 135 8.10 1.87 -16.04
C GLY A 135 9.22 2.65 -15.38
N GLN A 136 9.68 3.69 -16.08
CA GLN A 136 10.76 4.56 -15.65
C GLN A 136 10.44 6.02 -15.96
N ILE A 137 10.77 6.91 -15.03
CA ILE A 137 10.71 8.37 -15.22
C ILE A 137 11.81 8.79 -16.19
N LYS A 138 11.46 9.50 -17.27
CA LYS A 138 12.43 9.91 -18.30
C LYS A 138 12.78 11.38 -18.26
N LYS A 139 11.80 12.29 -18.39
CA LYS A 139 12.07 13.73 -18.51
C LYS A 139 10.91 14.54 -17.96
N VAL A 140 11.22 15.70 -17.40
CA VAL A 140 10.27 16.74 -17.00
C VAL A 140 9.51 17.26 -18.23
N VAL A 141 8.23 17.60 -18.04
CA VAL A 141 7.36 18.19 -19.06
C VAL A 141 6.89 19.56 -18.58
N LYS A 142 6.80 20.53 -19.48
CA LYS A 142 6.49 21.94 -19.14
C LYS A 142 4.98 22.24 -19.07
N GLU A 143 4.14 21.41 -19.66
CA GLU A 143 2.68 21.64 -19.77
C GLU A 143 1.99 21.79 -18.40
N HIS A 144 2.41 21.01 -17.41
CA HIS A 144 1.85 21.04 -16.06
C HIS A 144 2.98 21.05 -15.01
N PRO A 145 2.79 21.74 -13.88
CA PRO A 145 3.79 21.75 -12.80
C PRO A 145 3.99 20.33 -12.26
N GLY A 146 5.25 19.90 -12.19
CA GLY A 146 5.62 18.56 -11.70
C GLY A 146 5.21 17.39 -12.61
N ALA A 147 4.73 17.66 -13.83
CA ALA A 147 4.44 16.61 -14.80
C ALA A 147 5.71 16.08 -15.47
N PHE A 148 5.66 14.81 -15.85
CA PHE A 148 6.79 14.13 -16.45
C PHE A 148 6.38 13.09 -17.47
N ARG A 149 7.30 12.83 -18.40
CA ARG A 149 7.22 11.73 -19.35
C ARG A 149 7.83 10.50 -18.71
N ALA A 150 7.10 9.39 -18.75
CA ALA A 150 7.56 8.07 -18.40
C ALA A 150 7.44 7.09 -19.56
N THR A 151 8.29 6.07 -19.54
CA THR A 151 8.24 4.92 -20.43
C THR A 151 7.80 3.70 -19.64
N PHE A 152 6.92 2.88 -20.20
CA PHE A 152 6.39 1.65 -19.62
C PHE A 152 6.67 0.46 -20.54
N GLU A 153 6.61 -0.75 -19.98
CA GLU A 153 6.77 -2.00 -20.74
C GLU A 153 5.65 -2.18 -21.78
N ASP A 154 4.42 -1.87 -21.38
CA ASP A 154 3.22 -1.96 -22.20
C ASP A 154 2.31 -0.72 -22.00
N LYS A 155 1.28 -0.62 -22.83
CA LYS A 155 0.32 0.47 -22.82
C LYS A 155 -0.55 0.43 -21.56
N ILE A 156 -0.39 1.44 -20.71
CA ILE A 156 -1.26 1.66 -19.54
C ILE A 156 -2.63 2.25 -19.93
N LEU A 157 -3.58 2.24 -19.00
CA LEU A 157 -4.91 2.84 -19.19
C LEU A 157 -5.02 4.21 -18.49
N LEU A 158 -5.97 5.06 -18.92
CA LEU A 158 -6.24 6.34 -18.25
C LEU A 158 -6.78 6.15 -16.82
N SER A 159 -7.42 5.01 -16.55
CA SER A 159 -7.90 4.64 -15.22
C SER A 159 -6.80 4.14 -14.27
N ASP A 160 -5.57 3.94 -14.76
CA ASP A 160 -4.49 3.40 -13.94
C ASP A 160 -3.94 4.45 -12.98
N ILE A 161 -3.64 3.98 -11.76
CA ILE A 161 -2.89 4.74 -10.78
C ILE A 161 -1.43 4.31 -10.85
N ILE A 162 -0.52 5.27 -10.98
CA ILE A 162 0.91 5.02 -11.10
C ILE A 162 1.56 5.40 -9.78
N PHE A 163 2.45 4.55 -9.26
CA PHE A 163 3.13 4.85 -8.02
C PHE A 163 4.63 4.60 -8.07
N LEU A 164 5.37 5.45 -7.37
CA LEU A 164 6.78 5.29 -7.06
C LEU A 164 6.91 4.76 -5.62
N ARG A 165 7.65 3.66 -5.43
CA ARG A 165 7.91 3.08 -4.10
C ARG A 165 9.17 3.69 -3.50
N ALA A 166 9.02 4.61 -2.56
CA ALA A 166 10.12 5.21 -1.80
C ALA A 166 10.19 4.64 -0.38
N TRP A 167 11.35 4.82 0.25
CA TRP A 167 11.62 4.38 1.61
C TRP A 167 12.18 5.56 2.40
N PHE A 168 11.48 5.93 3.47
CA PHE A 168 11.87 7.03 4.34
C PHE A 168 12.49 6.48 5.63
N PRO A 169 13.74 6.84 5.97
CA PRO A 169 14.35 6.43 7.23
C PRO A 169 13.62 7.10 8.39
N LEU A 170 13.34 6.33 9.44
CA LEU A 170 12.72 6.81 10.67
C LEU A 170 13.72 6.78 11.81
N GLN A 171 13.70 7.84 12.62
CA GLN A 171 14.43 7.93 13.87
C GLN A 171 13.53 7.48 15.02
N VAL A 172 14.11 6.72 15.95
CA VAL A 172 13.41 6.23 17.14
C VAL A 172 13.51 7.32 18.23
N PRO A 173 12.39 7.73 18.84
CA PRO A 173 12.39 8.74 19.88
C PRO A 173 13.13 8.21 21.12
N LYS A 174 13.99 9.05 21.69
CA LYS A 174 14.73 8.78 22.92
C LYS A 174 13.82 9.00 24.13
N PHE A 175 12.85 8.12 24.32
CA PHE A 175 11.90 8.19 25.43
C PHE A 175 12.14 7.02 26.40
N TYR A 176 12.34 7.34 27.67
CA TYR A 176 12.56 6.39 28.75
C TYR A 176 12.00 6.98 30.05
N THR A 177 11.14 6.25 30.73
CA THR A 177 10.62 6.65 32.04
C THR A 177 10.59 5.44 32.98
N PRO A 178 11.38 5.40 34.06
CA PRO A 178 11.34 4.29 34.99
C PRO A 178 10.00 4.23 35.74
N VAL A 179 9.57 3.02 36.09
CA VAL A 179 8.40 2.81 36.95
C VAL A 179 8.83 2.97 38.40
N THR A 180 8.51 4.11 39.00
CA THR A 180 8.86 4.48 40.37
C THR A 180 7.70 4.27 41.34
N ASN A 181 6.96 3.17 41.19
CA ASN A 181 5.73 2.95 41.95
C ASN A 181 5.92 2.87 43.47
N LEU A 182 7.11 2.46 43.92
CA LEU A 182 7.48 2.40 45.34
C LEU A 182 7.74 3.77 45.98
N LEU A 183 7.99 4.81 45.17
CA LEU A 183 8.16 6.19 45.66
C LEU A 183 6.82 6.90 45.88
N MET A 184 5.72 6.29 45.45
CA MET A 184 4.38 6.84 45.67
C MET A 184 3.89 6.51 47.09
N PRO A 185 2.93 7.28 47.64
CA PRO A 185 2.29 6.97 48.91
C PRO A 185 1.81 5.53 48.97
N MET A 186 1.86 4.92 50.17
CA MET A 186 1.63 3.48 50.35
C MET A 186 0.27 3.01 49.83
N GLU A 187 -0.75 3.85 49.96
CA GLU A 187 -2.11 3.64 49.48
C GLU A 187 -2.24 3.67 47.94
N GLN A 188 -1.32 4.33 47.26
CA GLN A 188 -1.39 4.61 45.82
C GLN A 188 -0.35 3.83 45.01
N LYS A 189 0.44 2.93 45.63
CA LYS A 189 1.51 2.16 44.99
C LYS A 189 1.08 1.44 43.71
N ASP A 190 -0.15 0.95 43.66
CA ASP A 190 -0.69 0.21 42.50
C ASP A 190 -1.32 1.11 41.43
N GLN A 191 -1.41 2.41 41.67
CA GLN A 191 -2.03 3.39 40.79
C GLN A 191 -1.02 4.13 39.91
N TRP A 192 0.18 3.56 39.70
CA TRP A 192 1.21 4.24 38.90
C TRP A 192 0.71 4.48 37.48
N GLN A 193 0.78 5.72 37.03
CA GLN A 193 0.38 6.13 35.68
C GLN A 193 1.55 6.74 34.95
N GLY A 194 1.84 6.19 33.77
CA GLY A 194 2.78 6.77 32.82
C GLY A 194 2.04 7.51 31.70
N ILE A 195 2.72 7.65 30.55
CA ILE A 195 2.12 8.16 29.33
C ILE A 195 0.92 7.29 28.92
N ARG A 196 -0.20 7.95 28.59
CA ARG A 196 -1.41 7.32 28.09
C ARG A 196 -1.28 6.92 26.63
N SER A 197 -1.95 5.82 26.26
CA SER A 197 -2.00 5.40 24.85
C SER A 197 -2.80 6.39 23.99
N VAL A 198 -2.56 6.36 22.68
CA VAL A 198 -3.31 7.22 21.74
C VAL A 198 -4.82 6.95 21.82
N GLY A 199 -5.22 5.70 22.06
CA GLY A 199 -6.63 5.34 22.23
C GLY A 199 -7.27 5.97 23.46
N GLN A 200 -6.57 5.98 24.61
CA GLN A 200 -7.02 6.63 25.84
C GLN A 200 -7.14 8.14 25.66
N LEU A 201 -6.09 8.77 25.13
CA LEU A 201 -6.08 10.22 24.88
C LEU A 201 -7.24 10.66 23.98
N LYS A 202 -7.57 9.87 22.95
CA LYS A 202 -8.71 10.14 22.08
C LYS A 202 -10.05 10.00 22.80
N ARG A 203 -10.20 8.97 23.65
CA ARG A 203 -11.41 8.75 24.44
C ARG A 203 -11.62 9.89 25.44
N ASP A 204 -10.58 10.28 26.17
CA ASP A 204 -10.66 11.35 27.18
C ASP A 204 -10.98 12.71 26.55
N LYS A 205 -10.47 12.96 25.35
CA LYS A 205 -10.76 14.18 24.58
C LYS A 205 -12.02 14.07 23.70
N ASN A 206 -12.75 12.96 23.76
CA ASN A 206 -13.90 12.67 22.88
C ASN A 206 -13.60 12.86 21.37
N ILE A 207 -12.36 12.61 20.94
CA ILE A 207 -11.94 12.73 19.54
C ILE A 207 -12.28 11.43 18.81
N ARG A 208 -13.27 11.50 17.91
CA ARG A 208 -13.58 10.43 16.96
C ARG A 208 -12.94 10.77 15.61
N ASN A 209 -12.13 9.85 15.06
CA ASN A 209 -11.60 10.00 13.72
C ASN A 209 -12.50 9.25 12.74
N GLU A 210 -12.98 9.93 11.72
CA GLU A 210 -13.63 9.29 10.60
C GLU A 210 -12.59 8.58 9.72
N PRO A 211 -12.81 7.32 9.34
CA PRO A 211 -11.94 6.62 8.42
C PRO A 211 -12.03 7.26 7.03
N ASN A 212 -10.90 7.33 6.32
CA ASN A 212 -10.92 7.76 4.92
C ASN A 212 -11.72 6.75 4.08
N VAL A 213 -12.80 7.23 3.45
CA VAL A 213 -13.73 6.44 2.63
C VAL A 213 -13.01 5.68 1.50
N ASP A 214 -11.97 6.28 0.90
CA ASP A 214 -11.22 5.66 -0.20
C ASP A 214 -10.25 4.55 0.27
N SER A 215 -9.98 4.49 1.58
CA SER A 215 -9.14 3.44 2.17
C SER A 215 -9.94 2.22 2.65
N LEU A 216 -11.27 2.33 2.72
CA LEU A 216 -12.13 1.23 3.11
C LEU A 216 -12.30 0.25 1.94
N TYR A 217 -12.15 -1.04 2.23
CA TYR A 217 -12.41 -2.09 1.25
C TYR A 217 -13.90 -2.11 0.89
N LYS A 218 -14.19 -2.19 -0.41
CA LYS A 218 -15.54 -2.30 -0.97
C LYS A 218 -15.60 -3.54 -1.85
N PRO A 219 -16.75 -4.25 -1.92
CA PRO A 219 -16.93 -5.31 -2.91
C PRO A 219 -16.80 -4.72 -4.32
N ILE A 220 -16.11 -5.43 -5.21
CA ILE A 220 -15.87 -5.00 -6.59
C ILE A 220 -16.55 -6.00 -7.53
N GLU A 221 -17.61 -5.57 -8.19
CA GLU A 221 -18.26 -6.33 -9.26
C GLU A 221 -17.54 -6.08 -10.59
N ARG A 222 -16.94 -7.13 -11.16
CA ARG A 222 -16.22 -7.03 -12.43
C ARG A 222 -17.12 -7.46 -13.57
N ARG A 223 -17.30 -6.58 -14.55
CA ARG A 223 -17.99 -6.90 -15.81
C ARG A 223 -17.10 -7.77 -16.70
N GLU A 224 -17.70 -8.67 -17.46
CA GLU A 224 -16.99 -9.45 -18.46
C GLU A 224 -16.31 -8.53 -19.49
N ARG A 225 -15.04 -8.82 -19.79
CA ARG A 225 -14.24 -7.99 -20.69
C ARG A 225 -14.30 -8.54 -22.11
N VAL A 226 -15.13 -7.94 -22.96
CA VAL A 226 -15.19 -8.24 -24.39
C VAL A 226 -14.11 -7.43 -25.13
N PHE A 227 -13.22 -8.12 -25.86
CA PHE A 227 -12.19 -7.48 -26.67
C PHE A 227 -12.72 -7.16 -28.07
N ARG A 228 -12.17 -6.12 -28.70
CA ARG A 228 -12.49 -5.80 -30.09
C ARG A 228 -11.92 -6.88 -31.03
N PRO A 229 -12.62 -7.21 -32.12
CA PRO A 229 -12.11 -8.15 -33.12
C PRO A 229 -10.81 -7.64 -33.76
N LEU A 230 -10.01 -8.56 -34.30
CA LEU A 230 -8.77 -8.23 -35.00
C LEU A 230 -9.08 -7.46 -36.30
N VAL A 231 -8.51 -6.27 -36.45
CA VAL A 231 -8.61 -5.47 -37.67
C VAL A 231 -7.28 -5.51 -38.40
N ILE A 232 -7.27 -6.10 -39.60
CA ILE A 232 -6.08 -6.20 -40.46
C ILE A 232 -5.98 -4.91 -41.30
N PRO A 233 -4.82 -4.24 -41.36
CA PRO A 233 -4.63 -3.09 -42.24
C PRO A 233 -4.91 -3.45 -43.71
N THR A 234 -5.57 -2.55 -44.44
CA THR A 234 -6.00 -2.79 -45.83
C THR A 234 -4.83 -3.06 -46.78
N GLN A 235 -3.69 -2.40 -46.57
CA GLN A 235 -2.46 -2.65 -47.33
C GLN A 235 -1.97 -4.09 -47.11
N LEU A 236 -1.84 -4.52 -45.86
CA LEU A 236 -1.42 -5.88 -45.52
C LEU A 236 -2.38 -6.91 -46.13
N GLN A 237 -3.69 -6.68 -46.05
CA GLN A 237 -4.69 -7.60 -46.61
C GLN A 237 -4.56 -7.78 -48.13
N ARG A 238 -4.16 -6.74 -48.87
CA ARG A 238 -3.92 -6.82 -50.33
C ARG A 238 -2.73 -7.71 -50.66
N ASP A 239 -1.65 -7.55 -49.89
CA ASP A 239 -0.36 -8.21 -50.08
C ASP A 239 -0.33 -9.66 -49.57
N LEU A 240 -1.32 -10.06 -48.75
CA LEU A 240 -1.41 -11.44 -48.26
C LEU A 240 -1.52 -12.44 -49.42
N PRO A 241 -0.84 -13.60 -49.34
CA PRO A 241 -1.06 -14.71 -50.26
C PRO A 241 -2.54 -15.14 -50.29
N PHE A 242 -3.04 -15.58 -51.45
CA PHE A 242 -4.46 -15.92 -51.65
C PHE A 242 -5.02 -16.88 -50.59
N HIS A 243 -4.25 -17.89 -50.17
CA HIS A 243 -4.67 -18.87 -49.17
C HIS A 243 -4.81 -18.30 -47.74
N LEU A 244 -4.12 -17.19 -47.43
CA LEU A 244 -4.19 -16.49 -46.13
C LEU A 244 -5.13 -15.28 -46.15
N LYS A 245 -5.68 -14.91 -47.32
CA LYS A 245 -6.62 -13.78 -47.38
C LYS A 245 -7.88 -14.14 -46.58
N PRO A 246 -8.28 -13.28 -45.62
CA PRO A 246 -9.49 -13.51 -44.85
C PRO A 246 -10.68 -13.53 -45.82
N LYS A 247 -11.45 -14.63 -45.82
CA LYS A 247 -12.52 -14.90 -46.78
C LYS A 247 -13.82 -14.15 -46.48
N SER A 248 -13.86 -13.38 -45.40
CA SER A 248 -15.02 -12.61 -44.98
C SER A 248 -14.57 -11.54 -43.97
N GLY A 249 -14.74 -10.28 -44.32
CA GLY A 249 -15.00 -9.25 -43.31
C GLY A 249 -16.51 -9.13 -43.25
N GLU A 250 -17.14 -9.54 -42.16
CA GLU A 250 -18.51 -9.12 -41.89
C GLU A 250 -18.50 -7.60 -41.68
N THR A 251 -18.61 -6.83 -42.75
CA THR A 251 -19.06 -5.44 -42.65
C THR A 251 -20.51 -5.50 -42.22
N THR A 252 -20.76 -5.42 -40.91
CA THR A 252 -22.07 -5.12 -40.31
C THR A 252 -22.45 -3.65 -40.53
N THR A 253 -22.09 -3.09 -41.68
CA THR A 253 -22.48 -1.75 -42.12
C THR A 253 -22.92 -1.92 -43.55
N MET A 254 -24.23 -1.85 -43.75
CA MET A 254 -24.95 -2.23 -44.97
C MET A 254 -24.90 -3.76 -45.19
N ARG A 255 -25.82 -4.46 -44.52
CA ARG A 255 -26.39 -5.67 -45.12
C ARG A 255 -27.02 -5.19 -46.42
N ASP A 256 -26.28 -5.27 -47.52
CA ASP A 256 -26.87 -5.04 -48.84
C ASP A 256 -28.06 -6.01 -48.95
N PRO A 257 -29.30 -5.53 -49.21
CA PRO A 257 -30.47 -6.40 -49.34
C PRO A 257 -30.33 -7.43 -50.48
N ILE A 258 -29.24 -7.34 -51.26
CA ILE A 258 -28.89 -8.27 -52.33
C ILE A 258 -28.24 -9.55 -51.76
N THR A 259 -27.51 -9.50 -50.65
CA THR A 259 -26.89 -10.72 -50.06
C THR A 259 -27.87 -11.50 -49.17
N GLU A 260 -28.96 -10.88 -48.72
CA GLU A 260 -30.12 -11.62 -48.16
C GLU A 260 -30.91 -12.41 -49.22
N LYS A 261 -30.67 -12.19 -50.53
CA LYS A 261 -31.33 -12.97 -51.60
C LYS A 261 -30.96 -14.47 -51.62
N GLN A 262 -30.02 -14.93 -50.80
CA GLN A 262 -29.69 -16.36 -50.71
C GLN A 262 -30.40 -17.13 -49.60
N ARG A 263 -31.24 -16.48 -48.79
CA ARG A 263 -32.22 -17.20 -47.97
C ARG A 263 -33.58 -16.62 -48.31
N VAL A 264 -34.41 -17.42 -48.98
CA VAL A 264 -35.83 -17.08 -49.13
C VAL A 264 -36.36 -16.82 -47.73
N ALA A 265 -36.79 -15.58 -47.45
CA ALA A 265 -37.36 -15.22 -46.18
C ALA A 265 -38.74 -15.88 -46.08
N VAL A 266 -38.79 -17.06 -45.45
CA VAL A 266 -40.05 -17.72 -45.13
C VAL A 266 -40.64 -16.99 -43.92
N VAL A 267 -41.76 -16.32 -44.13
CA VAL A 267 -42.51 -15.71 -43.04
C VAL A 267 -43.26 -16.83 -42.33
N LEU A 268 -42.81 -17.18 -41.13
CA LEU A 268 -43.45 -18.19 -40.29
C LEU A 268 -44.87 -17.76 -39.92
N GLU A 269 -45.80 -18.71 -39.96
CA GLU A 269 -47.17 -18.48 -39.51
C GLU A 269 -47.22 -18.24 -37.99
N PRO A 270 -48.28 -17.61 -37.44
CA PRO A 270 -48.36 -17.26 -36.01
C PRO A 270 -48.22 -18.44 -35.05
N GLU A 271 -48.53 -19.66 -35.50
CA GLU A 271 -48.38 -20.90 -34.73
C GLU A 271 -46.93 -21.41 -34.72
N GLU A 272 -46.18 -21.22 -35.81
CA GLU A 272 -44.78 -21.63 -35.96
C GLU A 272 -43.80 -20.64 -35.31
N LYS A 273 -44.26 -19.40 -35.04
CA LYS A 273 -43.47 -18.32 -34.43
C LYS A 273 -43.53 -18.32 -32.89
N LYS A 274 -44.34 -19.18 -32.28
CA LYS A 274 -44.44 -19.31 -30.82
C LYS A 274 -43.23 -19.99 -30.20
#